data_AF-A0A914PU40-F1
#
_entry.id   AF-A0A914PU40-F1
#
_cell.length_a   1.000
_cell.length_b   1.000
_cell.length_c   1.000
_cell.angle_alpha   90.00
_cell.angle_beta   90.00
_cell.angle_gamma   90.00
#
_symmetry.space_group_name_H-M   'P 1'
#
loop_
_entity.id
_entity.type
_entity.pdbx_description
1 polymer ?
#
loop_
_entity_poly.entity_id
_entity_poly.type
_entity_poly.pdbx_seq_one_letter_code
_entity_poly.pdbx_strand_id
1 'polypeptide(L)'
;MFVQGSIIILITQSNIEDLDNKNSVFSNIKKKQARIIVLIPDTVNPCGMSWTDPRNQALITLSEISDGALLSLQSRDILNIIFPTFLPTIYRSNILETINVGNCANDEIYVNIGSNSTVFTIVYYGKEPSVSIVDPFNNTYILPNLINSVIHFYGIYRHAVNGKYKIVGSSSAKGDNCILSIYSSFA
;
A
#
# COMPACT_ATOMS: atom_id res chain seq x y z
N MET A 1 8.39 -6.27 23.16
CA MET A 1 7.97 -4.93 23.64
C MET A 1 8.32 -3.93 22.54
N PHE A 2 7.34 -3.23 21.94
CA PHE A 2 7.60 -2.30 20.82
C PHE A 2 8.15 -0.97 21.33
N VAL A 3 9.25 -0.50 20.72
CA VAL A 3 9.82 0.83 20.96
C VAL A 3 9.02 1.86 20.18
N GLN A 4 8.82 3.06 20.72
CA GLN A 4 8.05 4.10 20.05
C GLN A 4 8.67 4.48 18.70
N GLY A 5 7.84 4.61 17.66
CA GLY A 5 8.30 4.94 16.31
C GLY A 5 9.06 3.82 15.59
N SER A 6 8.95 2.58 16.06
CA SER A 6 9.57 1.43 15.39
C SER A 6 8.89 1.12 14.05
N ILE A 7 9.68 0.73 13.06
CA ILE A 7 9.17 0.11 11.83
C ILE A 7 9.31 -1.41 11.98
N ILE A 8 8.20 -2.11 11.81
CA ILE A 8 8.11 -3.57 11.91
C ILE A 8 7.78 -4.09 10.52
N ILE A 9 8.61 -4.98 10.02
CA ILE A 9 8.36 -5.71 8.77
C ILE A 9 7.86 -7.09 9.15
N LEU A 10 6.60 -7.36 8.84
CA LEU A 10 5.97 -8.67 9.02
C LEU A 10 5.98 -9.38 7.67
N ILE A 11 6.77 -10.44 7.53
CA ILE A 11 6.77 -11.28 6.34
C ILE A 11 5.97 -12.54 6.65
N THR A 12 4.84 -12.75 5.96
CA THR A 12 3.94 -13.87 6.24
C THR A 12 3.16 -14.30 5.01
N GLN A 13 2.94 -15.61 4.84
CA GLN A 13 1.98 -16.15 3.87
C GLN A 13 0.63 -16.50 4.53
N SER A 14 0.57 -16.37 5.86
CA SER A 14 -0.58 -16.73 6.69
C SER A 14 -1.47 -15.54 7.02
N ASN A 15 -2.73 -15.84 7.32
CA ASN A 15 -3.70 -14.87 7.81
C ASN A 15 -3.60 -14.69 9.34
N ILE A 16 -4.39 -13.75 9.90
CA ILE A 16 -4.49 -13.59 11.35
C ILE A 16 -5.42 -14.69 11.91
N GLU A 17 -4.88 -15.56 12.75
CA GLU A 17 -5.66 -16.61 13.41
C GLU A 17 -6.33 -16.14 14.70
N ASP A 18 -5.69 -15.20 15.43
CA ASP A 18 -6.20 -14.68 16.71
C ASP A 18 -6.99 -13.37 16.51
N LEU A 19 -8.15 -13.50 15.87
CA LEU A 19 -9.05 -12.38 15.63
C LEU A 19 -9.65 -11.81 16.91
N ASP A 20 -9.86 -12.64 17.93
CA ASP A 20 -10.53 -12.24 19.16
C ASP A 20 -9.68 -11.26 19.98
N ASN A 21 -8.35 -11.41 19.94
CA ASN A 21 -7.43 -10.49 20.62
C ASN A 21 -7.01 -9.28 19.80
N LYS A 22 -7.44 -9.14 18.53
CA LYS A 22 -6.92 -8.11 17.60
C LYS A 22 -6.99 -6.70 18.15
N ASN A 23 -8.08 -6.35 18.85
CA ASN A 23 -8.30 -4.99 19.36
C ASN A 23 -7.24 -4.58 20.40
N SER A 24 -6.77 -5.52 21.22
CA SER A 24 -5.73 -5.27 22.22
C SER A 24 -4.37 -5.00 21.56
N VAL A 25 -4.04 -5.80 20.54
CA VAL A 25 -2.82 -5.68 19.75
C VAL A 25 -2.82 -4.37 18.97
N PHE A 26 -3.92 -4.07 18.28
CA PHE A 26 -4.10 -2.87 17.46
C PHE A 26 -4.00 -1.60 18.32
N SER A 27 -4.64 -1.61 19.50
CA SER A 27 -4.54 -0.50 20.45
C SER A 27 -3.11 -0.28 20.93
N ASN A 28 -2.35 -1.34 21.18
CA ASN A 28 -0.95 -1.23 21.60
C ASN A 28 -0.05 -0.69 20.49
N ILE A 29 -0.23 -1.15 19.25
CA ILE A 29 0.51 -0.66 18.08
C ILE A 29 0.24 0.83 17.88
N LYS A 30 -1.03 1.24 17.89
CA LYS A 30 -1.44 2.63 17.77
C LYS A 30 -0.85 3.50 18.88
N LYS A 31 -0.91 3.05 20.14
CA LYS A 31 -0.31 3.76 21.28
C LYS A 31 1.21 3.92 21.16
N LYS A 32 1.89 2.95 20.56
CA LYS A 32 3.34 2.97 20.37
C LYS A 32 3.76 3.65 19.06
N GLN A 33 2.82 4.07 18.22
CA GLN A 33 3.09 4.65 16.90
C GLN A 33 4.06 3.76 16.10
N ALA A 34 3.91 2.44 16.24
CA ALA A 34 4.73 1.49 15.50
C ALA A 34 4.12 1.33 14.10
N ARG A 35 4.93 1.44 13.05
CA ARG A 35 4.51 1.23 11.67
C ARG A 35 4.68 -0.22 11.27
N ILE A 36 3.65 -0.84 10.70
CA ILE A 36 3.70 -2.25 10.32
C ILE A 36 3.58 -2.39 8.81
N ILE A 37 4.65 -2.89 8.20
CA ILE A 37 4.65 -3.27 6.80
C ILE A 37 4.47 -4.77 6.72
N VAL A 38 3.35 -5.20 6.16
CA VAL A 38 3.04 -6.60 5.90
C VAL A 38 3.51 -6.93 4.48
N LEU A 39 4.45 -7.85 4.36
CA LEU A 39 4.91 -8.41 3.10
C LEU A 39 4.40 -9.86 2.98
N ILE A 40 3.71 -10.15 1.89
CA ILE A 40 3.06 -11.44 1.65
C ILE A 40 3.68 -12.08 0.40
N PRO A 41 4.72 -12.91 0.56
CA PRO A 41 5.47 -13.44 -0.56
C PRO A 41 4.70 -14.53 -1.31
N ASP A 42 4.78 -14.52 -2.64
CA ASP A 42 4.42 -15.61 -3.55
C ASP A 42 2.97 -16.12 -3.43
N THR A 43 2.04 -15.29 -2.95
CA THR A 43 0.61 -15.63 -2.93
C THR A 43 -0.28 -14.44 -3.23
N VAL A 44 -1.34 -14.65 -4.00
CA VAL A 44 -2.36 -13.64 -4.32
C VAL A 44 -3.11 -13.20 -3.06
N ASN A 45 -3.29 -14.12 -2.11
CA ASN A 45 -3.99 -13.88 -0.86
C ASN A 45 -3.47 -14.80 0.27
N PRO A 46 -3.50 -14.37 1.53
CA PRO A 46 -3.04 -15.21 2.63
C PRO A 46 -3.89 -16.47 2.78
N CYS A 47 -3.24 -17.63 2.89
CA CYS A 47 -3.89 -18.94 3.01
C CYS A 47 -4.92 -19.28 1.91
N GLY A 48 -4.86 -18.66 0.72
CA GLY A 48 -5.85 -18.92 -0.34
C GLY A 48 -7.21 -18.25 -0.10
N MET A 49 -7.35 -17.43 0.95
CA MET A 49 -8.64 -16.85 1.36
C MET A 49 -8.88 -15.48 0.75
N SER A 50 -10.12 -15.13 0.45
CA SER A 50 -10.46 -13.81 -0.09
C SER A 50 -9.95 -12.66 0.80
N TRP A 51 -9.63 -11.52 0.20
CA TRP A 51 -9.37 -10.27 0.92
C TRP A 51 -10.59 -9.74 1.67
N THR A 52 -11.80 -10.24 1.38
CA THR A 52 -13.01 -9.97 2.15
C THR A 52 -13.09 -10.79 3.45
N ASP A 53 -12.26 -11.82 3.63
CA ASP A 53 -12.26 -12.62 4.85
C ASP A 53 -11.85 -11.75 6.05
N PRO A 54 -12.55 -11.82 7.20
CA PRO A 54 -12.25 -11.00 8.38
C PRO A 54 -10.79 -11.07 8.85
N ARG A 55 -10.09 -12.17 8.60
CA ARG A 55 -8.68 -12.38 8.97
C ARG A 55 -7.74 -11.60 8.06
N ASN A 56 -8.03 -11.56 6.77
CA ASN A 56 -7.29 -10.77 5.80
C ASN A 56 -7.62 -9.28 5.92
N GLN A 57 -8.89 -8.95 6.20
CA GLN A 57 -9.30 -7.59 6.57
C GLN A 57 -8.56 -7.10 7.81
N ALA A 58 -8.34 -7.95 8.82
CA ALA A 58 -7.56 -7.57 9.97
C ALA A 58 -6.10 -7.24 9.61
N LEU A 59 -5.48 -7.90 8.63
CA LEU A 59 -4.14 -7.53 8.14
C LEU A 59 -4.14 -6.17 7.43
N ILE A 60 -5.18 -5.90 6.63
CA ILE A 60 -5.39 -4.59 6.00
C ILE A 60 -5.54 -3.52 7.08
N THR A 61 -6.47 -3.70 8.01
CA THR A 61 -6.69 -2.77 9.12
C THR A 61 -5.43 -2.58 9.95
N LEU A 62 -4.65 -3.63 10.21
CA LEU A 62 -3.38 -3.55 10.92
C LEU A 62 -2.39 -2.62 10.21
N SER A 63 -2.28 -2.72 8.88
CA SER A 63 -1.43 -1.82 8.08
C SER A 63 -1.97 -0.38 8.12
N GLU A 64 -3.28 -0.18 8.02
CA GLU A 64 -3.92 1.14 8.04
C GLU A 64 -3.76 1.86 9.39
N ILE A 65 -4.09 1.19 10.51
CA ILE A 65 -4.00 1.81 11.85
C ILE A 65 -2.57 2.12 12.29
N SER A 66 -1.59 1.46 11.65
CA SER A 66 -0.18 1.62 11.94
C SER A 66 0.49 2.63 11.01
N ASP A 67 -0.24 3.25 10.09
CA ASP A 67 0.33 4.04 9.00
C ASP A 67 1.44 3.27 8.25
N GLY A 68 1.23 1.96 8.07
CA GLY A 68 2.11 1.04 7.35
C GLY A 68 1.51 0.55 6.02
N ALA A 69 2.12 -0.47 5.43
CA ALA A 69 1.74 -0.94 4.10
C ALA A 69 1.43 -2.42 4.10
N LEU A 70 0.51 -2.86 3.24
CA LEU A 70 0.33 -4.28 2.93
C LEU A 70 0.70 -4.51 1.46
N LEU A 71 1.69 -5.38 1.22
CA LEU A 71 2.21 -5.72 -0.10
C LEU A 71 2.21 -7.24 -0.26
N SER A 72 1.46 -7.78 -1.21
CA SER A 72 1.70 -9.16 -1.68
C SER A 72 2.59 -9.12 -2.92
N LEU A 73 3.68 -9.88 -2.97
CA LEU A 73 4.69 -9.72 -4.02
C LEU A 73 5.39 -11.04 -4.28
N GLN A 74 6.07 -11.16 -5.43
CA GLN A 74 7.01 -12.27 -5.59
C GLN A 74 8.20 -12.10 -4.66
N SER A 75 8.71 -13.19 -4.08
CA SER A 75 9.88 -13.15 -3.19
C SER A 75 11.09 -12.48 -3.84
N ARG A 76 11.25 -12.64 -5.15
CA ARG A 76 12.32 -11.98 -5.93
C ARG A 76 12.19 -10.46 -5.93
N ASP A 77 10.98 -9.93 -6.03
CA ASP A 77 10.73 -8.49 -6.04
C ASP A 77 10.91 -7.88 -4.64
N ILE A 78 10.61 -8.65 -3.59
CA ILE A 78 10.89 -8.23 -2.21
C ILE A 78 12.40 -7.96 -2.03
N LEU A 79 13.25 -8.87 -2.51
CA LEU A 79 14.70 -8.74 -2.37
C LEU A 79 15.30 -7.67 -3.28
N ASN A 80 14.86 -7.59 -4.53
CA ASN A 80 15.52 -6.75 -5.54
C ASN A 80 14.94 -5.33 -5.66
N ILE A 81 13.69 -5.12 -5.22
CA ILE A 81 12.98 -3.85 -5.42
C ILE A 81 12.55 -3.27 -4.07
N ILE A 82 11.90 -4.05 -3.22
CA ILE A 82 11.36 -3.56 -1.94
C ILE A 82 12.46 -3.21 -0.95
N PHE A 83 13.38 -4.12 -0.63
CA PHE A 83 14.45 -3.78 0.31
C PHE A 83 15.36 -2.64 -0.17
N PRO A 84 15.77 -2.58 -1.45
CA PRO A 84 16.63 -1.49 -1.91
C PRO A 84 15.91 -0.15 -2.11
N THR A 85 14.63 -0.17 -2.48
CA THR A 85 13.91 1.02 -2.94
C THR A 85 12.79 1.45 -2.01
N PHE A 86 12.02 0.50 -1.46
CA PHE A 86 10.88 0.79 -0.59
C PHE A 86 11.29 1.03 0.86
N LEU A 87 12.19 0.21 1.42
CA LEU A 87 12.58 0.43 2.82
C LEU A 87 13.14 1.84 3.08
N PRO A 88 14.07 2.37 2.25
CA PRO A 88 14.55 3.74 2.43
C PRO A 88 13.46 4.80 2.29
N THR A 89 12.45 4.57 1.45
CA THR A 89 11.34 5.52 1.29
C THR A 89 10.39 5.47 2.48
N ILE A 90 10.09 4.32 3.06
CA ILE A 90 9.19 4.22 4.24
C ILE A 90 9.73 5.01 5.44
N TYR A 91 11.05 4.99 5.69
CA TYR A 91 11.65 5.82 6.75
C TYR A 91 11.41 7.32 6.54
N ARG A 92 11.07 7.74 5.32
CA ARG A 92 10.81 9.13 4.93
C ARG A 92 9.35 9.40 4.55
N SER A 93 8.49 8.37 4.53
CA SER A 93 7.14 8.48 3.97
C SER A 93 6.04 8.47 5.01
N ASN A 94 5.01 9.29 4.81
CA ASN A 94 3.72 9.19 5.51
C ASN A 94 2.66 8.68 4.54
N ILE A 95 1.69 7.91 5.03
CA ILE A 95 0.50 7.58 4.24
C ILE A 95 -0.28 8.87 4.02
N LEU A 96 -0.67 9.11 2.77
CA LEU A 96 -1.60 10.17 2.42
C LEU A 96 -3.03 9.65 2.43
N GLU A 97 -3.27 8.53 1.76
CA GLU A 97 -4.60 7.96 1.60
C GLU A 97 -4.53 6.48 1.22
N THR A 98 -5.47 5.69 1.72
CA THR A 98 -5.72 4.32 1.30
C THR A 98 -7.21 4.15 1.04
N ILE A 99 -7.58 3.57 -0.10
CA ILE A 99 -8.95 3.16 -0.39
C ILE A 99 -8.98 1.66 -0.69
N ASN A 100 -10.04 1.02 -0.21
CA ASN A 100 -10.42 -0.34 -0.58
C ASN A 100 -11.68 -0.24 -1.44
N VAL A 101 -11.59 -0.68 -2.70
CA VAL A 101 -12.69 -0.57 -3.66
C VAL A 101 -13.01 -1.94 -4.22
N GLY A 102 -14.28 -2.33 -4.16
CA GLY A 102 -14.75 -3.64 -4.61
C GLY A 102 -15.01 -3.78 -6.12
N ASN A 103 -14.87 -2.70 -6.91
CA ASN A 103 -15.20 -2.73 -8.35
C ASN A 103 -13.97 -2.66 -9.25
N CYS A 104 -12.81 -2.19 -8.77
CA CYS A 104 -11.51 -2.23 -9.46
C CYS A 104 -11.45 -1.57 -10.86
N ALA A 105 -12.53 -0.92 -11.31
CA ALA A 105 -12.66 -0.53 -12.71
C ALA A 105 -12.03 0.84 -13.00
N ASN A 106 -12.17 1.78 -12.05
CA ASN A 106 -11.65 3.15 -12.11
C ASN A 106 -11.62 3.72 -10.68
N ASP A 107 -10.73 3.21 -9.86
CA ASP A 107 -10.62 3.60 -8.46
C ASP A 107 -9.92 4.96 -8.39
N GLU A 108 -10.66 6.01 -8.02
CA GLU A 108 -10.15 7.37 -7.99
C GLU A 108 -9.83 7.82 -6.56
N ILE A 109 -8.60 8.30 -6.34
CA ILE A 109 -8.21 9.01 -5.13
C ILE A 109 -7.82 10.45 -5.50
N TYR A 110 -8.20 11.40 -4.65
CA TYR A 110 -7.76 12.78 -4.74
C TYR A 110 -6.88 13.15 -3.55
N VAL A 111 -5.57 13.27 -3.78
CA VAL A 111 -4.62 13.69 -2.74
C VAL A 111 -4.15 15.13 -2.96
N ASN A 112 -3.99 15.87 -1.87
CA ASN A 112 -3.33 17.18 -1.90
C ASN A 112 -1.86 16.99 -1.52
N ILE A 113 -0.95 17.32 -2.44
CA ILE A 113 0.49 17.27 -2.19
C ILE A 113 0.97 18.67 -1.82
N GLY A 114 1.53 18.82 -0.62
CA GLY A 114 2.09 20.08 -0.14
C GLY A 114 3.49 20.38 -0.68
N SER A 115 3.97 21.62 -0.49
CA SER A 115 5.26 22.13 -1.01
C SER A 115 6.50 21.33 -0.60
N ASN A 116 6.42 20.52 0.44
CA ASN A 116 7.56 19.81 1.02
C ASN A 116 7.67 18.34 0.55
N SER A 117 6.68 17.85 -0.19
CA SER A 117 6.63 16.49 -0.70
C SER A 117 7.01 16.49 -2.18
N THR A 118 8.21 16.02 -2.50
CA THR A 118 8.73 15.98 -3.88
C THR A 118 8.49 14.62 -4.54
N VAL A 119 8.20 13.60 -3.73
CA VAL A 119 8.04 12.22 -4.19
C VAL A 119 6.83 11.59 -3.51
N PHE A 120 6.03 10.86 -4.28
CA PHE A 120 5.03 9.94 -3.72
C PHE A 120 5.10 8.58 -4.39
N THR A 121 4.79 7.56 -3.61
CA THR A 121 4.77 6.16 -3.97
C THR A 121 3.33 5.69 -4.01
N ILE A 122 2.99 4.91 -5.01
CA ILE A 122 1.66 4.34 -5.19
C ILE A 122 1.79 2.83 -5.18
N VAL A 123 0.95 2.21 -4.36
CA VAL A 123 0.77 0.77 -4.28
C VAL A 123 -0.65 0.48 -4.69
N TYR A 124 -0.84 -0.37 -5.69
CA TYR A 124 -2.18 -0.81 -6.09
C TYR A 124 -2.24 -2.34 -6.17
N TYR A 125 -3.27 -2.91 -5.56
CA TYR A 125 -3.59 -4.33 -5.62
C TYR A 125 -4.81 -4.52 -6.51
N GLY A 126 -4.69 -5.39 -7.51
CA GLY A 126 -5.73 -5.69 -8.49
C GLY A 126 -5.16 -6.53 -9.64
N LYS A 127 -6.01 -7.25 -10.39
CA LYS A 127 -5.56 -8.09 -11.51
C LYS A 127 -5.13 -7.20 -12.69
N GLU A 128 -3.96 -7.47 -13.26
CA GLU A 128 -3.28 -6.66 -14.29
C GLU A 128 -3.38 -5.16 -14.00
N PRO A 129 -2.83 -4.73 -12.86
CA PRO A 129 -3.08 -3.41 -12.33
C PRO A 129 -2.38 -2.34 -13.16
N SER A 130 -3.09 -1.25 -13.44
CA SER A 130 -2.57 -0.05 -14.10
C SER A 130 -2.90 1.18 -13.27
N VAL A 131 -1.96 2.12 -13.23
CA VAL A 131 -2.14 3.38 -12.50
C VAL A 131 -1.80 4.55 -13.40
N SER A 132 -2.71 5.52 -13.43
CA SER A 132 -2.49 6.83 -14.03
C SER A 132 -2.63 7.95 -13.01
N ILE A 133 -1.90 9.03 -13.22
CA ILE A 133 -1.91 10.23 -12.41
C ILE A 133 -2.34 11.38 -13.30
N VAL A 134 -3.30 12.17 -12.83
CA VAL A 134 -3.58 13.50 -13.36
C VAL A 134 -3.02 14.52 -12.38
N ASP A 135 -2.10 15.35 -12.87
CA ASP A 135 -1.45 16.40 -12.08
C ASP A 135 -2.37 17.63 -11.88
N PRO A 136 -1.96 18.62 -11.05
CA PRO A 136 -2.74 19.84 -10.83
C PRO A 136 -2.93 20.71 -12.08
N PHE A 137 -2.18 20.45 -13.15
CA PHE A 137 -2.24 21.15 -14.43
C PHE A 137 -3.02 20.34 -15.49
N ASN A 138 -3.72 19.27 -15.08
CA ASN A 138 -4.46 18.33 -15.93
C ASN A 138 -3.61 17.51 -16.92
N ASN A 139 -2.29 17.40 -16.71
CA ASN A 139 -1.47 16.47 -17.47
C ASN A 139 -1.65 15.06 -16.93
N THR A 140 -1.80 14.09 -17.84
CA THR A 140 -1.95 12.67 -17.47
C THR A 140 -0.66 11.91 -17.68
N TYR A 141 -0.24 11.16 -16.67
CA TYR A 141 0.94 10.31 -16.67
C TYR A 141 0.55 8.87 -16.36
N ILE A 142 1.00 7.93 -17.19
CA ILE A 142 0.88 6.49 -16.91
C ILE A 142 2.17 6.08 -16.22
N LEU A 143 2.05 5.57 -15.00
CA LEU A 143 3.21 5.12 -14.25
C LEU A 143 3.60 3.70 -14.66
N PRO A 144 4.90 3.41 -14.85
CA PRO A 144 5.36 2.04 -15.05
C PRO A 144 5.24 1.25 -13.74
N ASN A 145 4.86 -0.02 -13.85
CA ASN A 145 4.95 -0.93 -12.73
C ASN A 145 6.41 -1.33 -12.51
N LEU A 146 6.95 -1.03 -11.33
CA LEU A 146 8.33 -1.33 -10.98
C LEU A 146 8.53 -2.78 -10.51
N ILE A 147 7.45 -3.50 -10.22
CA ILE A 147 7.45 -4.91 -9.83
C ILE A 147 6.88 -5.77 -10.96
N ASN A 148 7.37 -7.00 -11.10
CA ASN A 148 6.88 -7.92 -12.13
C ASN A 148 5.71 -8.72 -11.57
N SER A 149 4.56 -8.07 -11.44
CA SER A 149 3.38 -8.67 -10.82
C SER A 149 2.13 -8.44 -11.65
N VAL A 150 1.34 -9.50 -11.79
CA VAL A 150 0.01 -9.48 -12.44
C VAL A 150 -1.11 -9.13 -11.47
N ILE A 151 -0.80 -8.94 -10.19
CA ILE A 151 -1.78 -8.65 -9.13
C ILE A 151 -1.41 -7.42 -8.30
N HIS A 152 -0.19 -6.90 -8.48
CA HIS A 152 0.30 -5.74 -7.75
C HIS A 152 0.97 -4.75 -8.67
N PHE A 153 0.80 -3.49 -8.32
CA PHE A 153 1.45 -2.35 -8.92
C PHE A 153 2.22 -1.60 -7.85
N TYR A 154 3.47 -1.28 -8.17
CA TYR A 154 4.31 -0.42 -7.35
C TYR A 154 4.91 0.65 -8.26
N GLY A 155 4.55 1.91 -8.03
CA GLY A 155 5.00 3.05 -8.83
C GLY A 155 5.55 4.16 -7.95
N ILE A 156 6.56 4.88 -8.46
CA ILE A 156 7.13 6.05 -7.79
C ILE A 156 7.01 7.25 -8.74
N TYR A 157 6.39 8.32 -8.27
CA TYR A 157 6.33 9.60 -8.97
C TYR A 157 7.24 10.61 -8.27
N ARG A 158 8.22 11.16 -9.02
CA ARG A 158 9.30 12.00 -8.47
C ARG A 158 9.20 13.49 -8.85
N HIS A 159 8.17 13.89 -9.57
CA HIS A 159 7.99 15.24 -10.08
C HIS A 159 6.78 15.93 -9.44
N ALA A 160 6.56 15.66 -8.15
CA ALA A 160 5.41 16.22 -7.45
C ALA A 160 5.58 17.74 -7.28
N VAL A 161 4.56 18.49 -7.70
CA VAL A 161 4.40 19.93 -7.47
C VAL A 161 3.30 20.13 -6.43
N ASN A 162 3.21 21.34 -5.88
CA ASN A 162 2.12 21.67 -4.97
C ASN A 162 0.78 21.66 -5.72
N GLY A 163 -0.19 20.90 -5.21
CA GLY A 163 -1.55 20.94 -5.73
C GLY A 163 -2.34 19.65 -5.53
N LYS A 164 -3.51 19.60 -6.14
CA LYS A 164 -4.43 18.47 -6.10
C LYS A 164 -4.11 17.49 -7.22
N TYR A 165 -3.84 16.24 -6.86
CA TYR A 165 -3.62 15.14 -7.79
C TYR A 165 -4.83 14.23 -7.80
N LYS A 166 -5.14 13.67 -8.97
CA LYS A 166 -6.08 12.58 -9.12
C LYS A 166 -5.31 11.32 -9.52
N ILE A 167 -5.35 10.30 -8.68
CA ILE A 167 -4.78 8.99 -8.97
C ILE A 167 -5.92 8.07 -9.38
N VAL A 168 -5.75 7.39 -10.52
CA VAL A 168 -6.72 6.41 -11.02
C VAL A 168 -6.05 5.05 -11.12
N GLY A 169 -6.49 4.12 -10.28
CA GLY A 169 -6.16 2.70 -10.37
C GLY A 169 -7.19 1.94 -11.20
N SER A 170 -6.75 1.02 -12.03
CA SER A 170 -7.64 0.11 -12.77
C SER A 170 -7.08 -1.31 -12.80
N SER A 171 -7.97 -2.28 -12.72
CA SER A 171 -7.68 -3.72 -12.77
C SER A 171 -8.64 -4.41 -13.75
N SER A 172 -8.14 -5.46 -14.41
CA SER A 172 -8.88 -6.23 -15.40
C SER A 172 -9.91 -7.20 -14.79
N ALA A 173 -9.77 -7.55 -13.50
CA ALA A 173 -10.78 -8.30 -12.75
C ALA A 173 -11.83 -7.36 -12.17
N LYS A 174 -13.05 -7.42 -12.73
CA LYS A 174 -14.23 -6.75 -12.16
C LYS A 174 -14.81 -7.62 -11.04
N GLY A 175 -14.88 -7.08 -9.82
CA GLY A 175 -15.57 -7.71 -8.68
C GLY A 175 -14.69 -8.34 -7.60
N ASP A 176 -13.36 -8.25 -7.71
CA ASP A 176 -12.45 -8.55 -6.59
C ASP A 176 -12.23 -7.28 -5.74
N ASN A 177 -11.74 -7.42 -4.50
CA ASN A 177 -11.32 -6.26 -3.71
C ASN A 177 -9.98 -5.72 -4.25
N CYS A 178 -9.96 -4.45 -4.64
CA CYS A 178 -8.74 -3.72 -4.95
C CYS A 178 -8.36 -2.77 -3.83
N ILE A 179 -7.07 -2.58 -3.62
CA ILE A 179 -6.53 -1.68 -2.59
C ILE A 179 -5.59 -0.70 -3.27
N LEU A 180 -5.86 0.60 -3.14
CA LEU A 180 -4.99 1.66 -3.64
C LEU A 180 -4.47 2.45 -2.44
N SER A 181 -3.16 2.47 -2.24
CA SER A 181 -2.49 3.21 -1.17
C SER A 181 -1.46 4.18 -1.74
N ILE A 182 -1.42 5.38 -1.17
CA ILE A 182 -0.51 6.45 -1.56
C ILE A 182 0.32 6.88 -0.36
N TYR A 183 1.62 6.96 -0.56
CA TYR A 183 2.61 7.33 0.44
C TYR A 183 3.40 8.53 -0.06
N SER A 184 3.47 9.63 0.69
CA SER A 184 4.36 10.76 0.35
C SER A 184 5.67 10.61 1.09
N SER A 185 6.82 10.72 0.41
CA SER A 185 8.11 10.93 1.05
C SER A 185 8.51 12.40 1.06
N PHE A 186 9.02 12.84 2.21
CA PHE A 186 9.74 14.11 2.32
C PHE A 186 11.20 13.86 1.90
N ALA A 187 11.72 14.72 1.02
CA ALA A 187 13.13 14.67 0.63
C ALA A 187 14.03 15.15 1.77
#